data_AF-A0A2R6LKS9-F1
#
_entry.id   AF-A0A2R6LKS9-F1
#
_cell.length_a   1.000
_cell.length_b   1.000
_cell.length_c   1.000
_cell.angle_alpha   90.00
_cell.angle_beta   90.00
_cell.angle_gamma   90.00
#
_symmetry.space_group_name_H-M   'P 1'
#
loop_
_entity.id
_entity.type
_entity.pdbx_description
1 polymer ?
#
loop_
_entity_poly.entity_id
_entity_poly.type
_entity_poly.pdbx_seq_one_letter_code
_entity_poly.pdbx_strand_id
1 'polypeptide(L)'
;MYGEGDSARISLRQTVASHRRERAAERTFSITPTTVESVSRTDGSLAAVLIAVGGAVGASLRYGLAVVVPGLGATLAANVVGSAALGALVAAGDRPSPRVRLALGTGLLSSFTTYSTFAVEAVTATPGVAVVYVVASVGLGLAAAALAGTLVRRGPGGGEPSGTEGGAATGDAAEPNPKKEKGGDRR
;
A
#
# COMPACT_ATOMS: atom_id res chain seq x y z
N MET A 1 25.98 -26.90 -60.86
CA MET A 1 25.82 -28.03 -59.92
C MET A 1 26.35 -27.55 -58.57
N TYR A 2 25.48 -27.45 -57.54
CA TYR A 2 25.54 -26.57 -56.35
C TYR A 2 25.19 -25.10 -56.64
N GLY A 3 24.15 -24.47 -56.06
CA GLY A 3 23.22 -24.94 -55.03
C GLY A 3 21.97 -24.05 -54.95
N GLU A 4 20.91 -24.43 -55.65
CA GLU A 4 19.53 -23.93 -55.50
C GLU A 4 19.03 -24.01 -54.04
N GLY A 5 19.62 -24.91 -53.24
CA GLY A 5 19.28 -25.15 -51.84
C GLY A 5 19.76 -24.09 -50.84
N ASP A 6 20.72 -23.23 -51.19
CA ASP A 6 21.21 -22.18 -50.29
C ASP A 6 20.33 -20.92 -50.35
N SER A 7 19.81 -20.58 -51.54
CA SER A 7 18.89 -19.46 -51.74
C SER A 7 17.58 -19.64 -50.95
N ALA A 8 17.07 -20.88 -50.88
CA ALA A 8 15.89 -21.21 -50.09
C ALA A 8 16.13 -21.06 -48.57
N ARG A 9 17.33 -21.41 -48.10
CA ARG A 9 17.71 -21.31 -46.68
C ARG A 9 17.97 -19.87 -46.25
N ILE A 10 18.48 -19.02 -47.13
CA ILE A 10 18.67 -17.59 -46.89
C ILE A 10 17.31 -16.89 -46.81
N SER A 11 16.40 -17.19 -47.75
CA SER A 11 15.04 -16.62 -47.75
C SER A 11 14.24 -17.03 -46.50
N LEU A 12 14.34 -18.30 -46.07
CA LEU A 12 13.66 -18.79 -44.86
C LEU A 12 14.18 -18.10 -43.58
N ARG A 13 15.49 -17.79 -43.51
CA ARG A 13 16.08 -17.03 -42.40
C ARG A 13 15.67 -15.55 -42.41
N GLN A 14 15.50 -14.95 -43.58
CA GLN A 14 15.03 -13.57 -43.70
C GLN A 14 13.56 -13.42 -43.28
N THR A 15 12.69 -14.38 -43.63
CA THR A 15 11.26 -14.35 -43.26
C THR A 15 11.01 -14.58 -41.76
N VAL A 16 11.80 -15.42 -41.09
CA VAL A 16 11.66 -15.62 -39.63
C VAL A 16 12.25 -14.43 -38.85
N ALA A 17 13.29 -13.78 -39.39
CA ALA A 17 13.89 -12.59 -38.78
C ALA A 17 13.03 -11.33 -38.92
N SER A 18 12.25 -11.17 -40.00
CA SER A 18 11.33 -10.03 -40.17
C SER A 18 10.15 -10.10 -39.18
N HIS A 19 9.55 -11.27 -38.98
CA HIS A 19 8.43 -11.41 -38.02
C HIS A 19 8.84 -11.28 -36.55
N ARG A 20 10.12 -11.52 -36.20
CA ARG A 20 10.64 -11.29 -34.85
C ARG A 20 10.88 -9.81 -34.56
N ARG A 21 11.15 -8.99 -35.59
CA ARG A 21 11.32 -7.54 -35.47
C ARG A 21 9.99 -6.81 -35.35
N GLU A 22 8.96 -7.28 -36.05
CA GLU A 22 7.60 -6.71 -35.96
C GLU A 22 7.00 -6.94 -34.57
N ARG A 23 7.12 -8.15 -34.01
CA ARG A 23 6.61 -8.46 -32.64
C ARG A 23 7.41 -7.83 -31.50
N ALA A 24 8.65 -7.42 -31.75
CA ALA A 24 9.47 -6.69 -30.77
C ALA A 24 9.16 -5.18 -30.77
N ALA A 25 8.79 -4.61 -31.91
CA ALA A 25 8.40 -3.20 -32.02
C ALA A 25 6.99 -2.92 -31.46
N GLU A 26 6.07 -3.87 -31.59
CA GLU A 26 4.69 -3.74 -31.07
C GLU A 26 4.56 -4.00 -29.56
N ARG A 27 5.63 -4.47 -28.89
CA ARG A 27 5.72 -4.52 -27.42
C ARG A 27 6.38 -3.28 -26.84
N THR A 28 6.23 -2.13 -27.53
CA THR A 28 6.26 -0.84 -26.85
C THR A 28 5.03 -0.78 -25.96
N PHE A 29 5.16 -1.40 -24.80
CA PHE A 29 4.27 -1.23 -23.66
C PHE A 29 4.23 0.27 -23.38
N SER A 30 3.19 0.91 -23.90
CA SER A 30 2.83 2.28 -23.56
C SER A 30 2.46 2.26 -22.08
N ILE A 31 3.47 2.38 -21.22
CA ILE A 31 3.26 2.96 -19.92
C ILE A 31 2.88 4.39 -20.24
N THR A 32 1.59 4.63 -20.42
CA THR A 32 1.03 5.94 -20.13
C THR A 32 1.50 6.19 -18.70
N PRO A 33 2.46 7.11 -18.45
CA PRO A 33 2.68 7.53 -17.08
C PRO A 33 1.32 8.06 -16.68
N THR A 34 0.58 7.31 -15.84
CA THR A 34 -0.54 7.86 -15.11
C THR A 34 0.07 9.06 -14.46
N THR A 35 -0.31 10.22 -14.98
CA THR A 35 0.23 11.51 -14.64
C THR A 35 0.35 11.46 -13.12
N VAL A 36 1.58 11.55 -12.61
CA VAL A 36 1.77 12.02 -11.24
C VAL A 36 1.21 13.42 -11.29
N GLU A 37 -0.10 13.48 -11.13
CA GLU A 37 -0.93 14.65 -11.05
C GLU A 37 -0.14 15.58 -10.16
N SER A 38 0.22 16.73 -10.71
CA SER A 38 1.23 17.62 -10.17
C SER A 38 0.93 17.90 -8.70
N VAL A 39 1.50 17.09 -7.82
CA VAL A 39 1.49 17.31 -6.39
C VAL A 39 2.11 18.69 -6.27
N SER A 40 1.34 19.66 -5.78
CA SER A 40 1.81 21.03 -5.75
C SER A 40 3.19 21.03 -5.11
N ARG A 41 4.15 21.78 -5.67
CA ARG A 41 5.56 21.74 -5.22
C ARG A 41 5.68 21.95 -3.70
N THR A 42 4.71 22.66 -3.12
CA THR A 42 4.54 22.89 -1.67
C THR A 42 4.09 21.64 -0.91
N ASP A 43 3.20 20.82 -1.48
CA ASP A 43 2.75 19.56 -0.85
C ASP A 43 3.86 18.49 -0.86
N GLY A 44 4.66 18.43 -1.94
CA GLY A 44 5.79 17.52 -2.04
C GLY A 44 6.93 17.87 -1.07
N SER A 45 7.25 19.16 -0.93
CA SER A 45 8.29 19.61 0.01
C SER A 45 7.87 19.43 1.47
N LEU A 46 6.62 19.76 1.81
CA LEU A 46 6.09 19.50 3.15
C LEU A 46 6.08 17.99 3.47
N ALA A 47 5.68 17.15 2.53
CA ALA A 47 5.72 15.70 2.70
C ALA A 47 7.15 15.21 3.00
N ALA A 48 8.16 15.69 2.27
CA ALA A 48 9.56 15.34 2.52
C ALA A 48 10.01 15.76 3.91
N VAL A 49 9.65 16.97 4.37
CA VAL A 49 9.97 17.44 5.73
C VAL A 49 9.31 16.56 6.80
N LEU A 50 8.04 16.21 6.63
CA LEU A 50 7.32 15.34 7.56
C LEU A 50 7.95 13.95 7.65
N ILE A 51 8.34 13.37 6.50
CA ILE A 51 9.04 12.08 6.45
C ILE A 51 10.41 12.19 7.12
N ALA A 52 11.18 13.25 6.84
CA ALA A 52 12.51 13.44 7.40
C ALA A 52 12.49 13.62 8.92
N VAL A 53 11.58 14.45 9.43
CA VAL A 53 11.40 14.65 10.88
C VAL A 53 10.93 13.36 11.54
N GLY A 54 9.92 12.69 10.98
CA GLY A 54 9.47 11.39 11.47
C GLY A 54 10.61 10.38 11.50
N GLY A 55 11.37 10.28 10.42
CA GLY A 55 12.50 9.36 10.29
C GLY A 55 13.62 9.64 11.29
N ALA A 56 13.97 10.90 11.51
CA ALA A 56 14.96 11.30 12.51
C ALA A 56 14.52 10.90 13.93
N VAL A 57 13.25 11.12 14.27
CA VAL A 57 12.67 10.68 15.55
C VAL A 57 12.69 9.16 15.66
N GLY A 58 12.22 8.44 14.63
CA GLY A 58 12.18 6.98 14.62
C GLY A 58 13.56 6.33 14.79
N ALA A 59 14.56 6.81 14.04
CA ALA A 59 15.93 6.34 14.16
C ALA A 59 16.53 6.63 15.55
N SER A 60 16.25 7.80 16.11
CA SER A 60 16.71 8.18 17.45
C SER A 60 16.08 7.31 18.54
N LEU A 61 14.78 7.01 18.45
CA LEU A 61 14.09 6.11 19.37
C LEU A 61 14.64 4.68 19.29
N ARG A 62 14.89 4.18 18.07
CA ARG A 62 15.51 2.86 17.88
C ARG A 62 16.90 2.81 18.49
N TYR A 63 17.72 3.85 18.28
CA TYR A 63 19.03 3.96 18.91
C TYR A 63 18.92 3.99 20.44
N GLY A 64 18.02 4.80 21.00
CA GLY A 64 17.78 4.84 22.43
C GLY A 64 17.36 3.49 23.01
N LEU A 65 16.53 2.73 22.28
CA LEU A 65 16.15 1.38 22.68
C LEU A 65 17.35 0.42 22.69
N ALA A 66 18.24 0.52 21.70
CA ALA A 66 19.47 -0.27 21.64
C ALA A 66 20.47 0.05 22.76
N VAL A 67 20.40 1.26 23.35
CA VAL A 67 21.22 1.62 24.52
C VAL A 67 20.71 0.94 25.80
N VAL A 68 19.38 0.74 25.93
CA VAL A 68 18.79 0.21 27.18
C VAL A 68 18.47 -1.28 27.12
N VAL A 69 18.25 -1.85 25.94
CA VAL A 69 18.01 -3.28 25.73
C VAL A 69 19.23 -3.91 25.07
N PRO A 70 19.91 -4.89 25.70
CA PRO A 70 21.10 -5.50 25.11
C PRO A 70 20.76 -6.57 24.06
N GLY A 71 21.66 -6.70 23.08
CA GLY A 71 21.64 -7.77 22.09
C GLY A 71 20.41 -7.78 21.18
N LEU A 72 19.98 -8.99 20.79
CA LEU A 72 18.88 -9.22 19.85
C LEU A 72 17.53 -8.64 20.31
N GLY A 73 17.38 -8.39 21.62
CA GLY A 73 16.15 -7.90 22.22
C GLY A 73 15.76 -6.50 21.76
N ALA A 74 16.74 -5.62 21.49
CA ALA A 74 16.47 -4.24 21.07
C ALA A 74 15.78 -4.20 19.70
N THR A 75 16.36 -4.88 18.71
CA THR A 75 15.83 -4.95 17.36
C THR A 75 14.50 -5.70 17.32
N LEU A 76 14.36 -6.80 18.07
CA LEU A 76 13.09 -7.52 18.22
C LEU A 76 12.00 -6.59 18.76
N ALA A 77 12.27 -5.91 19.88
CA ALA A 77 11.30 -5.03 20.52
C ALA A 77 10.92 -3.85 19.61
N ALA A 78 11.90 -3.20 18.95
CA ALA A 78 11.63 -2.15 17.99
C ALA A 78 10.72 -2.62 16.85
N ASN A 79 11.03 -3.77 16.24
CA ASN A 79 10.27 -4.32 15.12
C ASN A 79 8.86 -4.76 15.53
N VAL A 80 8.69 -5.37 16.71
CA VAL A 80 7.37 -5.80 17.21
C VAL A 80 6.51 -4.60 17.58
N VAL A 81 7.04 -3.63 18.33
CA VAL A 81 6.30 -2.40 18.69
C VAL A 81 5.97 -1.59 17.44
N GLY A 82 6.91 -1.46 16.51
CA GLY A 82 6.69 -0.77 15.24
C GLY A 82 5.64 -1.46 14.38
N SER A 83 5.63 -2.80 14.35
CA SER A 83 4.62 -3.59 13.63
C SER A 83 3.22 -3.44 14.24
N ALA A 84 3.09 -3.42 15.57
CA ALA A 84 1.84 -3.10 16.25
C ALA A 84 1.32 -1.71 15.86
N ALA A 85 2.19 -0.69 15.95
CA ALA A 85 1.84 0.68 15.62
C ALA A 85 1.47 0.84 14.14
N LEU A 86 2.19 0.16 13.23
CA LEU A 86 1.88 0.17 11.80
C LEU A 86 0.55 -0.55 11.51
N GLY A 87 0.30 -1.69 12.14
CA GLY A 87 -0.96 -2.41 12.03
C GLY A 87 -2.16 -1.57 12.51
N ALA A 88 -2.00 -0.85 13.63
CA ALA A 88 -2.97 0.11 14.11
C ALA A 88 -3.18 1.28 13.13
N LEU A 89 -2.10 1.86 12.60
CA LEU A 89 -2.15 2.96 11.63
C LEU A 89 -2.87 2.56 10.35
N VAL A 90 -2.58 1.39 9.81
CA VAL A 90 -3.25 0.84 8.62
C VAL A 90 -4.72 0.55 8.92
N ALA A 91 -5.03 -0.04 10.06
CA ALA A 91 -6.40 -0.34 10.46
C ALA A 91 -7.26 0.91 10.73
N ALA A 92 -6.63 2.05 11.01
CA ALA A 92 -7.33 3.32 11.18
C ALA A 92 -7.86 3.90 9.86
N GLY A 93 -7.45 3.35 8.70
CA GLY A 93 -7.92 3.79 7.39
C GLY A 93 -7.67 5.28 7.15
N ASP A 94 -8.71 6.01 6.77
CA ASP A 94 -8.65 7.44 6.49
C ASP A 94 -8.87 8.33 7.72
N ARG A 95 -9.02 7.76 8.92
CA ARG A 95 -9.15 8.55 10.15
C ARG A 95 -7.95 9.48 10.38
N PRO A 96 -6.68 9.03 10.22
CA PRO A 96 -5.53 9.92 10.25
C PRO A 96 -5.37 10.64 8.90
N SER A 97 -5.07 11.94 8.94
CA SER A 97 -4.82 12.71 7.72
C SER A 97 -3.64 12.13 6.90
N PRO A 98 -3.59 12.35 5.58
CA PRO A 98 -2.48 11.89 4.74
C PRO A 98 -1.11 12.33 5.25
N ARG A 99 -1.02 13.54 5.82
CA ARG A 99 0.21 14.07 6.43
C ARG A 99 0.64 13.27 7.65
N VAL A 100 -0.30 12.89 8.51
CA VAL A 100 -0.03 12.03 9.68
C VAL A 100 0.43 10.65 9.23
N ARG A 101 -0.21 10.07 8.21
CA ARG A 101 0.22 8.78 7.65
C ARG A 101 1.63 8.82 7.08
N LEU A 102 2.02 9.91 6.41
CA LEU A 102 3.39 10.09 5.91
C LEU A 102 4.39 10.26 7.05
N ALA A 103 4.11 11.13 8.02
CA ALA A 103 5.00 11.37 9.15
C ALA A 103 5.21 10.11 10.00
N LEU A 104 4.12 9.40 10.33
CA LEU A 104 4.16 8.22 11.18
C LEU A 104 4.54 6.96 10.43
N GLY A 105 3.88 6.63 9.32
CA GLY A 105 4.13 5.39 8.58
C GLY A 105 5.46 5.44 7.83
N THR A 106 5.57 6.37 6.88
CA THR A 106 6.74 6.47 6.01
C THR A 106 7.96 7.07 6.72
N GLY A 107 7.77 8.00 7.65
CA GLY A 107 8.86 8.59 8.43
C GLY A 107 9.24 7.75 9.64
N LEU A 108 8.47 7.89 10.72
CA LEU A 108 8.81 7.36 12.04
C LEU A 108 8.91 5.84 12.08
N LEU A 109 7.86 5.13 11.68
CA LEU A 109 7.80 3.67 11.82
C LEU A 109 8.78 2.96 10.88
N SER A 110 9.00 3.48 9.67
CA SER A 110 9.99 2.93 8.73
C SER A 110 11.43 3.01 9.26
N SER A 111 11.75 4.08 10.01
CA SER A 111 13.10 4.31 10.55
C SER A 111 13.29 3.73 11.97
N PHE A 112 12.19 3.61 12.72
CA PHE A 112 12.14 2.95 14.02
C PHE A 112 12.25 1.44 13.91
N THR A 113 11.67 0.84 12.86
CA THR A 113 11.89 -0.57 12.53
C THR A 113 13.13 -0.74 11.66
N THR A 114 13.71 -1.94 11.61
CA THR A 114 14.90 -2.20 10.80
C THR A 114 14.97 -3.66 10.35
N TYR A 115 15.14 -3.84 9.04
CA TYR A 115 15.45 -5.15 8.46
C TYR A 115 16.96 -5.40 8.39
N SER A 116 17.77 -4.37 8.12
CA SER A 116 19.21 -4.53 7.94
C SER A 116 19.90 -4.99 9.22
N THR A 117 19.54 -4.41 10.37
CA THR A 117 20.08 -4.82 11.68
C THR A 117 19.62 -6.23 12.03
N PHE A 118 18.32 -6.51 11.85
CA PHE A 118 17.76 -7.85 12.04
C PHE A 118 18.48 -8.91 11.20
N ALA A 119 18.76 -8.63 9.93
CA ALA A 119 19.43 -9.57 9.04
C ALA A 119 20.87 -9.86 9.50
N VAL A 120 21.64 -8.83 9.86
CA VAL A 120 23.01 -8.98 10.38
C VAL A 120 23.00 -9.80 11.68
N GLU A 121 22.10 -9.47 12.60
CA GLU A 121 21.91 -10.20 13.86
C GLU A 121 21.53 -11.67 13.64
N ALA A 122 20.64 -11.95 12.69
CA ALA A 122 20.23 -13.31 12.37
C ALA A 122 21.38 -14.15 11.80
N VAL A 123 22.20 -13.59 10.89
CA VAL A 123 23.32 -14.33 10.27
C VAL A 123 24.53 -14.48 11.18
N THR A 124 24.66 -13.63 12.21
CA THR A 124 25.76 -13.68 13.18
C THR A 124 25.42 -14.47 14.44
N ALA A 125 24.13 -14.79 14.66
CA ALA A 125 23.69 -15.63 15.77
C ALA A 125 24.08 -17.10 15.57
N THR A 126 24.16 -17.86 16.67
CA THR A 126 24.33 -19.32 16.59
C THR A 126 23.10 -19.95 15.92
N PRO A 127 23.22 -21.08 15.20
CA PRO A 127 22.13 -21.60 14.36
C PRO A 127 20.78 -21.77 15.08
N GLY A 128 20.78 -22.28 16.33
CA GLY A 128 19.56 -22.42 17.12
C GLY A 128 18.95 -21.07 17.50
N VAL A 129 19.77 -20.10 17.90
CA VAL A 129 19.32 -18.75 18.25
C VAL A 129 18.82 -18.01 17.01
N ALA A 130 19.50 -18.16 15.87
CA ALA A 130 19.10 -17.56 14.59
C ALA A 130 17.69 -18.01 14.18
N VAL A 131 17.41 -19.32 14.24
CA VAL A 131 16.09 -19.87 13.90
C VAL A 131 15.01 -19.28 14.82
N VAL A 132 15.23 -19.32 16.14
CA VAL A 132 14.28 -18.77 17.11
C VAL A 132 14.08 -17.27 16.89
N TYR A 133 15.17 -16.52 16.64
CA TYR A 133 15.14 -15.08 16.45
C TYR A 133 14.36 -14.67 15.19
N VAL A 134 14.57 -15.38 14.08
CA VAL A 134 13.84 -15.14 12.82
C VAL A 134 12.35 -15.47 12.99
N VAL A 135 12.03 -16.63 13.53
CA VAL A 135 10.63 -17.05 13.75
C VAL A 135 9.92 -16.11 14.72
N ALA A 136 10.58 -15.73 15.82
CA ALA A 136 10.03 -14.78 16.78
C ALA A 136 9.84 -13.39 16.16
N SER A 137 10.82 -12.87 15.42
CA SER A 137 10.72 -11.54 14.80
C SER A 137 9.54 -11.45 13.83
N VAL A 138 9.40 -12.44 12.94
CA VAL A 138 8.29 -12.47 11.97
C VAL A 138 6.97 -12.78 12.66
N GLY A 139 6.92 -13.82 13.48
CA GLY A 139 5.70 -14.28 14.14
C GLY A 139 5.13 -13.25 15.09
N LEU A 140 5.96 -12.68 15.99
CA LEU A 140 5.53 -11.65 16.93
C LEU A 140 5.19 -10.34 16.21
N GLY A 141 5.95 -9.95 15.18
CA GLY A 141 5.64 -8.76 14.38
C GLY A 141 4.27 -8.84 13.72
N LEU A 142 3.99 -9.95 13.04
CA LEU A 142 2.68 -10.20 12.39
C LEU A 142 1.55 -10.28 13.41
N ALA A 143 1.74 -11.02 14.51
CA ALA A 143 0.75 -11.13 15.57
C ALA A 143 0.45 -9.76 16.20
N ALA A 144 1.48 -8.96 16.49
CA ALA A 144 1.32 -7.63 17.07
C ALA A 144 0.58 -6.68 16.12
N ALA A 145 0.93 -6.67 14.83
CA ALA A 145 0.22 -5.89 13.81
C ALA A 145 -1.26 -6.29 13.70
N ALA A 146 -1.54 -7.60 13.67
CA ALA A 146 -2.90 -8.12 13.58
C ALA A 146 -3.72 -7.76 14.83
N LEU A 147 -3.18 -8.01 16.02
CA LEU A 147 -3.85 -7.69 17.29
C LEU A 147 -4.17 -6.20 17.38
N ALA A 148 -3.16 -5.34 17.21
CA ALA A 148 -3.36 -3.89 17.25
C ALA A 148 -4.38 -3.41 16.21
N GLY A 149 -4.29 -3.92 14.98
CA GLY A 149 -5.26 -3.59 13.94
C GLY A 149 -6.68 -4.03 14.26
N THR A 150 -6.87 -5.21 14.88
CA THR A 150 -8.19 -5.67 15.29
C THR A 150 -8.78 -4.85 16.44
N LEU A 151 -7.95 -4.39 17.38
CA LEU A 151 -8.38 -3.51 18.46
C LEU A 151 -8.86 -2.16 17.92
N VAL A 152 -8.15 -1.57 16.95
CA VAL A 152 -8.55 -0.32 16.29
C VAL A 152 -9.85 -0.46 15.49
N ARG A 153 -10.08 -1.61 14.87
CA ARG A 153 -11.34 -1.89 14.13
C ARG A 153 -12.54 -2.09 15.06
N ARG A 154 -12.32 -2.66 16.25
CA ARG A 154 -13.37 -2.94 17.25
C ARG A 154 -13.72 -1.76 18.15
N GLY A 155 -12.95 -0.67 18.09
CA GLY A 155 -13.23 0.52 18.90
C GLY A 155 -14.61 1.14 18.58
N PRO A 156 -15.19 1.94 19.49
CA PRO A 156 -16.58 2.46 19.41
C PRO A 156 -16.95 3.29 18.16
N GLY A 157 -16.00 3.58 17.27
CA GLY A 157 -16.20 4.27 15.99
C GLY A 157 -16.28 3.33 14.78
N GLY A 158 -16.58 2.04 14.98
CA GLY A 158 -16.82 1.04 13.92
C GLY A 158 -18.29 0.83 13.57
N GLY A 159 -19.17 1.74 14.00
CA GLY A 159 -20.61 1.69 13.71
C GLY A 159 -20.93 2.08 12.27
N GLU A 160 -21.38 1.07 11.52
CA GLU A 160 -22.31 1.07 10.39
C GLU A 160 -22.00 1.88 9.11
N PRO A 161 -21.95 1.22 7.93
CA PRO A 161 -22.26 1.89 6.68
C PRO A 161 -23.74 2.26 6.65
N SER A 162 -24.05 3.53 6.91
CA SER A 162 -25.36 4.12 6.65
C SER A 162 -25.54 4.38 5.14
N GLY A 163 -26.52 3.71 4.54
CA GLY A 163 -26.98 3.89 3.16
C GLY A 163 -27.06 2.53 2.45
N THR A 164 -28.22 1.92 2.19
CA THR A 164 -29.40 2.52 1.57
C THR A 164 -30.65 1.71 1.94
N GLU A 165 -31.55 2.30 2.73
CA GLU A 165 -32.98 2.03 2.55
C GLU A 165 -33.44 2.77 1.29
N GLY A 166 -34.05 2.05 0.36
CA GLY A 166 -34.58 2.66 -0.86
C GLY A 166 -35.04 1.66 -1.91
N GLY A 167 -36.23 1.10 -1.73
CA GLY A 167 -37.09 0.72 -2.85
C GLY A 167 -37.36 -0.76 -3.09
N ALA A 168 -38.10 -1.40 -2.18
CA ALA A 168 -38.98 -2.50 -2.57
C ALA A 168 -40.43 -2.04 -2.36
N ALA A 169 -41.11 -1.67 -3.45
CA ALA A 169 -42.55 -1.50 -3.48
C ALA A 169 -43.08 -2.05 -4.81
N THR A 170 -43.47 -3.33 -4.77
CA THR A 170 -44.42 -3.97 -5.67
C THR A 170 -45.83 -3.44 -5.43
N GLY A 171 -46.61 -3.28 -6.51
CA GLY A 171 -48.06 -3.47 -6.48
C GLY A 171 -48.95 -2.22 -6.47
N ASP A 172 -49.45 -1.89 -7.66
CA ASP A 172 -50.88 -1.81 -8.01
C ASP A 172 -51.86 -1.08 -7.07
N ALA A 173 -52.46 0.03 -7.54
CA ALA A 173 -53.93 0.25 -7.60
C ALA A 173 -54.30 1.74 -7.82
N ALA A 174 -55.02 1.98 -8.93
CA ALA A 174 -56.21 2.84 -9.12
C ALA A 174 -56.30 4.30 -8.55
N GLU A 175 -56.56 5.24 -9.49
CA GLU A 175 -57.43 6.45 -9.53
C GLU A 175 -58.29 6.89 -8.30
N PRO A 176 -58.88 8.14 -8.23
CA PRO A 176 -59.01 9.21 -9.25
C PRO A 176 -58.85 10.69 -8.81
N ASN A 177 -58.76 11.55 -9.85
CA ASN A 177 -59.09 12.99 -10.03
C ASN A 177 -59.80 13.77 -8.89
N PRO A 178 -59.42 15.05 -8.64
CA PRO A 178 -60.38 16.12 -8.92
C PRO A 178 -59.77 17.42 -9.52
N LYS A 179 -60.36 17.80 -10.67
CA LYS A 179 -60.82 19.12 -11.14
C LYS A 179 -60.30 20.40 -10.44
N LYS A 180 -59.94 21.34 -11.34
CA LYS A 180 -60.03 22.82 -11.32
C LYS A 180 -58.88 23.60 -10.66
N GLU A 181 -58.17 24.34 -11.50
CA GLU A 181 -58.03 25.78 -11.24
C GLU A 181 -58.01 26.60 -12.53
N LYS A 182 -58.79 27.69 -12.49
CA LYS A 182 -58.89 28.75 -13.49
C LYS A 182 -57.72 29.72 -13.30
N GLY A 183 -57.28 30.36 -14.38
CA GLY A 183 -56.89 31.77 -14.33
C GLY A 183 -55.47 32.10 -14.79
N GLY A 184 -55.35 33.22 -15.50
CA GLY A 184 -54.08 33.86 -15.86
C GLY A 184 -53.85 33.84 -17.36
N ASP A 185 -54.57 34.66 -18.13
CA ASP A 185 -54.12 36.01 -18.47
C ASP A 185 -52.70 36.02 -19.06
N ARG A 186 -52.62 36.20 -20.38
CA ARG A 186 -51.50 36.88 -21.02
C ARG A 186 -51.91 37.41 -22.39
N ARG A 187 -51.73 38.72 -22.49
CA ARG A 187 -51.86 39.62 -23.63
C ARG A 187 -51.08 39.16 -24.86
#